data_AF-A0A923Z6Z3-F1
#
_entry.id   AF-A0A923Z6Z3-F1
#
_cell.length_a   1.000
_cell.length_b   1.000
_cell.length_c   1.000
_cell.angle_alpha   90.00
_cell.angle_beta   90.00
_cell.angle_gamma   90.00
#
_symmetry.space_group_name_H-M   'P 1'
#
loop_
_entity.id
_entity.type
_entity.pdbx_description
1 polymer ?
#
loop_
_entity_poly.entity_id
_entity_poly.type
_entity_poly.pdbx_seq_one_letter_code
_entity_poly.pdbx_strand_id
1 'polypeptide(L)' 'ATVARIERLLYIAEYKRRQAPPGVKIGRRNFGRDRRYPITNAFRTA' A
#
# COMPACT_ATOMS: atom_id res chain seq x y z
N ALA A 1 -11.98 -3.84 -15.17
CA ALA A 1 -12.68 -3.74 -13.86
C ALA A 1 -11.80 -4.17 -12.68
N THR A 2 -11.21 -5.38 -12.70
CA THR A 2 -10.47 -5.95 -11.55
C THR A 2 -9.24 -5.14 -11.11
N VAL A 3 -8.42 -4.66 -12.05
CA VAL A 3 -7.19 -3.91 -11.75
C VAL A 3 -7.49 -2.63 -10.97
N ALA A 4 -8.42 -1.79 -11.47
CA ALA A 4 -8.83 -0.54 -10.82
C ALA A 4 -9.40 -0.79 -9.41
N ARG A 5 -10.13 -1.89 -9.21
CA ARG A 5 -10.63 -2.29 -7.88
C ARG A 5 -9.48 -2.62 -6.94
N ILE A 6 -8.53 -3.44 -7.35
CA ILE A 6 -7.38 -3.86 -6.53
C ILE A 6 -6.51 -2.66 -6.18
N GLU A 7 -6.22 -1.79 -7.15
CA GLU A 7 -5.43 -0.59 -6.94
C GLU A 7 -6.09 0.35 -5.92
N ARG A 8 -7.40 0.58 -6.04
CA ARG A 8 -8.16 1.36 -5.05
C ARG A 8 -8.06 0.77 -3.65
N LEU A 9 -8.27 -0.55 -3.52
CA LEU A 9 -8.15 -1.26 -2.24
C LEU A 9 -6.74 -1.14 -1.66
N LEU A 10 -5.72 -1.18 -2.51
CA LEU A 10 -4.32 -1.06 -2.13
C LEU A 10 -4.03 0.32 -1.52
N TYR A 11 -4.53 1.41 -2.10
CA TYR A 11 -4.29 2.76 -1.57
C TYR A 11 -5.05 3.02 -0.26
N ILE A 12 -6.33 2.64 -0.17
CA ILE A 12 -7.11 2.87 1.06
C ILE A 12 -6.59 2.05 2.25
N ALA A 13 -5.87 0.95 2.01
CA ALA A 13 -5.31 0.12 3.07
C ALA A 13 -4.00 0.68 3.66
N GLU A 14 -3.45 1.78 3.15
CA GLU A 14 -2.15 2.31 3.59
C GLU A 14 -2.14 2.67 5.08
N TYR A 15 -3.22 3.26 5.60
CA TYR A 15 -3.31 3.59 7.03
C TYR A 15 -3.23 2.33 7.91
N LYS A 16 -3.90 1.23 7.50
CA LYS A 16 -3.86 -0.05 8.21
C LYS A 16 -2.46 -0.65 8.21
N ARG A 17 -1.75 -0.58 7.07
CA ARG A 17 -0.38 -1.09 6.95
C ARG A 17 0.62 -0.34 7.83
N ARG A 18 0.43 0.97 8.04
CA ARG A 18 1.30 1.75 8.93
C ARG A 18 1.12 1.42 10.42
N GLN A 19 -0.02 0.84 10.80
CA GLN A 19 -0.29 0.37 12.15
C GLN A 19 0.12 -1.10 12.38
N ALA A 20 0.48 -1.83 11.33
CA ALA A 20 0.91 -3.22 11.44
C ALA A 20 2.29 -3.32 12.12
N PRO A 21 2.55 -4.39 12.89
CA PRO A 21 3.85 -4.61 13.50
C PRO A 21 4.95 -4.81 12.44
N PRO A 22 6.22 -4.53 12.77
CA PRO A 22 7.34 -4.85 11.88
C PRO A 22 7.42 -6.36 11.61
N GLY A 23 7.78 -6.72 10.37
CA GLY A 23 7.97 -8.10 9.95
C GLY A 23 9.22 -8.26 9.08
N VAL A 24 9.72 -9.51 8.98
CA VAL A 24 10.94 -9.84 8.21
C VAL A 24 10.73 -9.68 6.70
N LYS A 25 11.70 -9.06 6.02
CA LYS A 25 11.69 -8.91 4.56
C LYS A 25 12.32 -10.14 3.91
N ILE A 26 11.55 -10.83 3.06
CA ILE A 26 12.02 -12.02 2.31
C ILE A 26 12.30 -11.67 0.84
N GLY A 27 11.44 -10.85 0.22
CA GLY A 27 11.53 -10.50 -1.20
C GLY A 27 12.23 -9.16 -1.50
N ARG A 28 12.31 -8.81 -2.79
CA ARG A 28 12.95 -7.54 -3.24
C ARG A 28 12.25 -6.28 -2.72
N ARG A 29 10.92 -6.34 -2.53
CA ARG A 29 10.08 -5.21 -2.11
C ARG A 29 9.08 -5.67 -1.06
N ASN A 30 8.89 -4.87 0.00
CA ASN A 30 7.89 -5.12 1.04
C ASN A 30 6.99 -3.89 1.28
N PHE A 31 5.90 -4.11 2.02
CA PHE A 31 5.11 -3.02 2.59
C PHE A 31 5.76 -2.57 3.90
N GLY A 32 6.70 -1.64 3.79
CA GLY A 32 7.54 -1.24 4.90
C GLY A 32 8.35 -0.01 4.52
N ARG A 33 9.67 -0.08 4.61
CA ARG A 33 10.56 1.00 4.14
C ARG A 33 10.50 1.18 2.63
N ASP A 34 10.37 0.08 1.88
CA ASP A 34 10.54 0.09 0.41
C ASP A 34 9.31 0.61 -0.36
N ARG A 35 8.14 0.60 0.28
CA ARG A 35 6.88 1.03 -0.35
C ARG A 35 6.00 1.70 0.69
N ARG A 36 6.15 3.02 0.81
CA ARG A 36 5.25 3.88 1.57
C ARG A 36 4.57 4.85 0.63
N TYR A 37 3.24 4.90 0.73
CA TYR A 37 2.45 5.96 0.10
C TYR A 37 1.93 6.91 1.19
N PRO A 38 1.59 8.16 0.84
CA PRO A 38 0.83 9.02 1.74
C PRO A 38 -0.50 8.35 2.15
N ILE A 39 -0.91 8.50 3.42
CA ILE A 39 -2.24 8.02 3.87
C ILE A 39 -3.32 8.83 3.17
N THR A 40 -3.19 10.16 3.18
CA THR A 40 -4.01 11.09 2.43
C THR A 40 -3.49 11.16 1.00
N ASN A 41 -4.09 10.37 0.12
CA ASN A 41 -3.70 10.29 -1.28
C ASN A 41 -4.91 10.43 -2.23
N ALA A 42 -4.94 11.54 -2.97
CA ALA A 42 -5.97 11.85 -3.97
C ALA A 42 -5.59 11.41 -5.40
N PHE A 43 -4.39 10.86 -5.62
CA PHE A 43 -3.97 10.40 -6.93
C PHE A 43 -4.86 9.24 -7.43
N ARG A 44 -5.24 9.30 -8.71
CA ARG A 44 -5.99 8.27 -9.43
C ARG A 44 -5.32 8.09 -10.80
N THR A 45 -5.05 6.84 -11.14
CA THR A 45 -4.30 6.37 -12.33
C THR A 45 -5.17 6.24 -13.58
N ALA A 46 -6.50 6.26 -13.44
CA ALA A 46 -7.49 6.08 -14.50
C ALA A 46 -8.73 6.94 -14.24
#